data_AF-A0A2E2KK03-F1
#
_entry.id   AF-A0A2E2KK03-F1
#
_cell.length_a   1.000
_cell.length_b   1.000
_cell.length_c   1.000
_cell.angle_alpha   90.00
_cell.angle_beta   90.00
_cell.angle_gamma   90.00
#
_symmetry.space_group_name_H-M   'P 1'
#
loop_
_entity.id
_entity.type
_entity.pdbx_description
1 polymer ?
#
loop_
_entity_poly.entity_id
_entity_poly.type
_entity_poly.pdbx_seq_one_letter_code
_entity_poly.pdbx_strand_id
1 'polypeptide(L)'
;MSINAALRLMAGIVILISLALGTYINANWYYLTAFVGFNLLQSGFTRWCPAVFIFQKIGLKAESCDTTGMSIHQGLHIIAGSVVLLSVGSVILLNLNPMLLAITAIVGASLTQSAFTGWCPAMMVASMLGFKKTEPLSETSR
;
A
#
# COMPACT_ATOMS: atom_id res chain seq x y z
N MET A 1 -10.69 11.74 5.80
CA MET A 1 -9.89 10.62 5.27
C MET A 1 -9.72 9.58 6.37
N SER A 2 -9.94 8.31 6.06
CA SER A 2 -9.65 7.23 7.01
C SER A 2 -8.17 6.91 7.05
N ILE A 3 -7.71 6.33 8.16
CA ILE A 3 -6.29 5.97 8.35
C ILE A 3 -5.79 5.04 7.24
N ASN A 4 -6.61 4.10 6.78
CA ASN A 4 -6.24 3.15 5.73
C ASN A 4 -6.04 3.83 4.37
N ALA A 5 -6.82 4.88 4.07
CA ALA A 5 -6.63 5.69 2.88
C ALA A 5 -5.35 6.54 2.99
N ALA A 6 -5.14 7.18 4.14
CA ALA A 6 -3.93 7.97 4.40
C ALA A 6 -2.65 7.12 4.32
N LEU A 7 -2.70 5.87 4.81
CA LEU A 7 -1.55 4.97 4.79
C LEU A 7 -1.20 4.52 3.37
N ARG A 8 -2.20 4.16 2.55
CA ARG A 8 -2.00 3.83 1.12
C ARG A 8 -1.49 5.03 0.33
N LEU A 9 -2.02 6.23 0.61
CA LEU A 9 -1.57 7.47 0.00
C LEU A 9 -0.09 7.72 0.31
N MET A 10 0.26 7.66 1.60
CA MET A 10 1.61 7.95 2.07
C MET A 10 2.60 6.94 1.50
N ALA A 11 2.26 5.65 1.54
CA ALA A 11 3.05 4.60 0.91
C ALA A 11 3.28 4.83 -0.59
N GLY A 12 2.22 5.13 -1.35
CA GLY A 12 2.29 5.37 -2.79
C GLY A 12 3.18 6.58 -3.14
N ILE A 13 3.01 7.69 -2.43
CA ILE A 13 3.80 8.91 -2.62
C ILE A 13 5.28 8.64 -2.30
N VAL A 14 5.58 8.01 -1.16
CA VAL A 14 6.97 7.74 -0.78
C VAL A 14 7.64 6.81 -1.78
N ILE A 15 6.94 5.77 -2.27
CA ILE A 15 7.45 4.87 -3.30
C ILE A 15 7.77 5.66 -4.59
N LEU A 16 6.85 6.50 -5.07
CA LEU A 16 7.04 7.27 -6.31
C LEU A 16 8.19 8.29 -6.19
N ILE A 17 8.26 9.02 -5.08
CA ILE A 17 9.34 10.00 -4.83
C ILE A 17 10.68 9.28 -4.71
N SER A 18 10.75 8.19 -3.93
CA SER A 18 11.98 7.42 -3.76
C SER A 18 12.44 6.79 -5.07
N LEU A 19 11.50 6.36 -5.91
CA LEU A 19 11.80 5.84 -7.24
C LEU A 19 12.39 6.93 -8.15
N ALA A 20 11.75 8.10 -8.21
CA ALA A 20 12.25 9.22 -8.99
C ALA A 20 13.65 9.65 -8.54
N LEU A 21 13.86 9.79 -7.22
CA LEU A 21 15.19 10.11 -6.69
C LEU A 21 16.20 8.98 -6.93
N GLY A 22 15.75 7.72 -6.92
CA GLY A 22 16.56 6.56 -7.28
C GLY A 22 17.08 6.60 -8.71
N THR A 23 16.24 7.05 -9.64
CA THR A 23 16.62 7.17 -11.06
C THR A 23 17.41 8.43 -11.38
N TYR A 24 17.13 9.56 -10.72
CA TYR A 24 17.73 10.85 -11.04
C TYR A 24 18.96 11.21 -10.20
N ILE A 25 19.04 10.73 -8.94
CA ILE A 25 20.10 11.13 -8.00
C ILE A 25 21.01 9.96 -7.66
N ASN A 26 20.47 8.90 -7.04
CA ASN A 26 21.30 7.81 -6.53
C ASN A 26 20.51 6.53 -6.25
N ALA A 27 21.05 5.37 -6.62
CA ALA A 27 20.37 4.08 -6.45
C ALA A 27 20.08 3.73 -4.97
N ASN A 28 20.76 4.37 -4.01
CA ASN A 28 20.51 4.17 -2.58
C ASN A 28 19.07 4.52 -2.14
N TRP A 29 18.34 5.35 -2.89
CA TRP A 29 16.94 5.65 -2.61
C TRP A 29 16.02 4.43 -2.78
N TYR A 30 16.44 3.39 -3.51
CA TYR A 30 15.69 2.15 -3.61
C TYR A 30 15.63 1.37 -2.30
N TYR A 31 16.60 1.55 -1.39
CA TYR A 31 16.51 0.97 -0.04
C TYR A 31 15.34 1.56 0.76
N LEU A 32 15.03 2.85 0.56
CA LEU A 32 13.87 3.47 1.18
C LEU A 32 12.57 2.88 0.62
N THR A 33 12.50 2.66 -0.70
CA THR A 33 11.37 1.98 -1.35
C THR A 33 11.19 0.55 -0.83
N ALA A 34 12.29 -0.20 -0.68
CA ALA A 34 12.27 -1.55 -0.14
C ALA A 34 11.82 -1.55 1.33
N PHE A 35 12.30 -0.61 2.15
CA PHE A 35 11.88 -0.47 3.54
C PHE A 35 10.38 -0.20 3.66
N VAL A 36 9.84 0.72 2.86
CA VAL A 36 8.39 0.98 2.83
C VAL A 36 7.64 -0.27 2.37
N GLY A 37 8.07 -0.93 1.29
CA GLY A 37 7.46 -2.18 0.81
C GLY A 37 7.44 -3.29 1.87
N PHE A 38 8.51 -3.41 2.67
CA PHE A 38 8.59 -4.34 3.79
C PHE A 38 7.59 -4.01 4.90
N ASN A 39 7.45 -2.72 5.24
CA ASN A 39 6.45 -2.29 6.23
C ASN A 39 5.01 -2.56 5.76
N LEU A 40 4.72 -2.45 4.46
CA LEU A 40 3.42 -2.86 3.92
C LEU A 40 3.20 -4.37 4.06
N LEU A 41 4.22 -5.17 3.71
CA LEU A 41 4.15 -6.63 3.80
C LEU A 41 3.94 -7.07 5.26
N GLN A 42 4.71 -6.50 6.20
CA GLN A 42 4.58 -6.78 7.63
C GLN A 42 3.19 -6.39 8.14
N SER A 43 2.67 -5.22 7.77
CA SER A 43 1.31 -4.79 8.13
C SER A 43 0.25 -5.75 7.63
N GLY A 44 0.42 -6.31 6.43
CA GLY A 44 -0.50 -7.28 5.84
C GLY A 44 -0.48 -8.62 6.59
N PHE A 45 0.69 -9.06 7.06
CA PHE A 45 0.82 -10.35 7.74
C PHE A 45 0.47 -10.29 9.23
N THR A 46 0.90 -9.24 9.93
CA THR A 46 0.81 -9.14 11.40
C THR A 46 -0.32 -8.23 11.90
N ARG A 47 -1.02 -7.51 11.01
CA ARG A 47 -2.01 -6.46 11.35
C ARG A 47 -1.45 -5.33 12.22
N TRP A 48 -0.13 -5.30 12.44
CA TRP A 48 0.56 -4.29 13.23
C TRP A 48 1.36 -3.42 12.29
N CYS A 49 1.04 -2.12 12.24
CA CYS A 49 1.76 -1.16 11.40
C CYS A 49 2.11 0.08 12.23
N PRO A 50 3.41 0.42 12.40
CA PRO A 50 3.83 1.62 13.13
C PRO A 50 3.22 2.91 12.57
N ALA A 51 3.04 2.97 11.25
CA ALA A 51 2.44 4.12 10.57
C ALA A 51 0.99 4.38 11.03
N VAL A 52 0.23 3.32 11.34
CA VAL A 52 -1.14 3.45 11.88
C VAL A 52 -1.11 4.12 13.25
N PHE A 53 -0.20 3.72 14.14
CA PHE A 53 -0.06 4.35 15.46
C PHE A 53 0.30 5.84 15.35
N ILE A 54 1.15 6.20 14.39
CA ILE A 54 1.52 7.58 14.11
C ILE A 54 0.29 8.36 13.65
N PHE A 55 -0.47 7.85 12.68
CA PHE A 55 -1.70 8.52 12.21
C PHE A 55 -2.81 8.59 13.26
N GLN A 56 -2.93 7.59 14.14
CA GLN A 56 -3.83 7.63 15.29
C GLN A 56 -3.42 8.74 16.27
N LYS A 57 -2.13 8.91 16.54
CA LYS A 57 -1.62 10.02 17.36
C LYS A 57 -1.85 11.40 16.75
N ILE A 58 -1.89 11.48 15.42
CA ILE A 58 -2.18 12.73 14.68
C ILE A 58 -3.71 13.03 14.67
N GLY A 59 -4.54 12.17 15.29
CA GLY A 59 -5.97 12.42 15.49
C GLY A 59 -6.85 12.05 14.30
N LEU A 60 -6.33 11.29 13.33
CA LEU A 60 -7.14 10.77 12.23
C LEU A 60 -8.07 9.67 12.75
N LYS A 61 -9.34 9.72 12.34
CA LYS A 61 -10.36 8.74 12.73
C LYS A 61 -10.02 7.38 12.12
N ALA A 62 -9.67 6.41 12.97
CA ALA A 62 -9.55 5.02 12.56
C ALA A 62 -10.95 4.51 12.20
N GLU A 63 -11.18 4.09 10.96
CA GLU A 63 -12.31 3.21 10.71
C GLU A 63 -12.04 1.90 11.44
N SER A 64 -13.00 1.47 12.27
CA SER A 64 -12.97 0.18 12.93
C SER A 64 -12.98 -0.92 11.87
N CYS A 65 -11.82 -1.50 11.60
CA CYS A 65 -11.74 -2.70 10.79
C CYS A 65 -12.30 -3.85 11.64
N ASP A 66 -13.47 -4.34 11.27
CA ASP A 66 -14.06 -5.57 11.78
C ASP A 66 -13.02 -6.71 11.68
N THR A 67 -12.85 -7.44 12.79
CA THR A 67 -11.85 -8.51 12.95
C THR A 67 -12.36 -9.86 12.43
N THR A 68 -13.55 -9.88 11.82
CA THR A 68 -14.21 -11.09 11.35
C THR A 68 -13.87 -11.37 9.88
N GLY A 69 -12.70 -11.95 9.61
CA GLY A 69 -12.32 -12.51 8.30
C GLY A 69 -11.04 -11.94 7.67
N MET A 70 -10.50 -12.65 6.66
CA MET A 70 -9.33 -12.22 5.89
C MET A 70 -9.74 -11.04 4.99
N SER A 71 -9.48 -9.81 5.44
CA SER A 71 -9.89 -8.57 4.75
C SER A 71 -9.19 -8.41 3.39
N ILE A 72 -9.96 -8.01 2.36
CA ILE A 72 -9.47 -7.69 1.00
C ILE A 72 -8.38 -6.60 1.02
N HIS A 73 -8.44 -5.68 1.99
CA HIS A 73 -7.42 -4.66 2.20
C HIS A 73 -6.08 -5.23 2.71
N GLN A 74 -6.15 -6.32 3.49
CA GLN A 74 -4.97 -7.03 3.98
C GLN A 74 -4.24 -7.72 2.82
N GLY A 75 -5.02 -8.31 1.89
CA GLY A 75 -4.49 -8.87 0.64
C GLY A 75 -3.78 -7.84 -0.23
N LEU A 76 -4.33 -6.62 -0.36
CA LEU A 76 -3.72 -5.56 -1.16
C LEU A 76 -2.33 -5.16 -0.66
N HIS A 77 -2.13 -5.02 0.66
CA HIS A 77 -0.82 -4.67 1.21
C HIS A 77 0.19 -5.80 1.06
N ILE A 78 -0.23 -7.07 1.18
CA ILE A 78 0.64 -8.23 0.94
C ILE A 78 1.06 -8.28 -0.54
N ILE A 79 0.10 -8.14 -1.46
CA ILE A 79 0.36 -8.18 -2.90
C ILE A 79 1.24 -6.99 -3.32
N ALA A 80 0.89 -5.77 -2.90
CA ALA A 80 1.67 -4.58 -3.23
C ALA A 80 3.09 -4.64 -2.61
N GLY A 81 3.20 -5.03 -1.34
CA GLY A 81 4.48 -5.14 -0.64
C GLY A 81 5.40 -6.20 -1.25
N SER A 82 4.85 -7.38 -1.60
CA SER A 82 5.62 -8.45 -2.24
C SER A 82 6.07 -8.08 -3.66
N VAL A 83 5.21 -7.47 -4.47
CA VAL A 83 5.56 -6.98 -5.81
C VAL A 83 6.66 -5.90 -5.72
N VAL A 84 6.54 -4.93 -4.80
CA VAL A 84 7.53 -3.88 -4.61
C VAL A 84 8.87 -4.46 -4.16
N LEU A 85 8.87 -5.38 -3.19
CA LEU A 85 10.11 -6.01 -2.70
C LEU A 85 10.78 -6.89 -3.75
N LEU A 86 10.01 -7.70 -4.49
CA LEU A 86 10.57 -8.55 -5.54
C LEU A 86 11.18 -7.72 -6.66
N SER A 87 10.48 -6.68 -7.11
CA SER A 87 10.98 -5.82 -8.19
C SER A 87 12.21 -5.02 -7.77
N VAL A 88 12.17 -4.32 -6.63
CA VAL A 88 13.31 -3.54 -6.12
C VAL A 88 14.48 -4.45 -5.76
N GLY A 89 14.22 -5.57 -5.08
CA GLY A 89 15.24 -6.56 -4.73
C GLY A 89 15.93 -7.14 -5.97
N SER A 90 15.18 -7.42 -7.02
CA SER A 90 15.74 -7.89 -8.29
C SER A 90 16.63 -6.83 -8.94
N VAL A 91 16.24 -5.55 -8.90
CA VAL A 91 17.06 -4.45 -9.47
C VAL A 91 18.33 -4.22 -8.65
N ILE A 92 18.24 -4.21 -7.31
CA ILE A 92 19.41 -3.99 -6.44
C ILE A 92 20.38 -5.18 -6.49
N LEU A 93 19.87 -6.42 -6.45
CA LEU A 93 20.68 -7.63 -6.26
C LEU A 93 21.21 -8.21 -7.58
N LEU A 94 20.44 -8.12 -8.66
CA LEU A 94 20.78 -8.70 -9.97
C LEU A 94 21.19 -7.65 -11.02
N ASN A 95 21.20 -6.36 -10.65
CA ASN A 95 21.48 -5.24 -11.55
C ASN A 95 20.70 -5.33 -12.88
N LEU A 96 19.47 -5.82 -12.79
CA LEU A 96 18.58 -6.02 -13.94
C LEU A 96 18.07 -4.68 -14.46
N ASN A 97 17.58 -4.69 -15.70
CA ASN A 97 17.10 -3.52 -16.43
C ASN A 97 16.21 -2.59 -15.56
N PRO A 98 16.48 -1.27 -15.51
CA PRO A 98 15.71 -0.30 -14.74
C PRO A 98 14.25 -0.18 -15.22
N MET A 99 13.92 -0.73 -16.39
CA MET A 99 12.54 -0.94 -16.86
C MET A 99 11.68 -1.74 -15.88
N LEU A 100 12.26 -2.62 -15.05
CA LEU A 100 11.52 -3.33 -14.01
C LEU A 100 10.91 -2.39 -12.95
N LEU A 101 11.49 -1.19 -12.79
CA LEU A 101 10.98 -0.16 -11.88
C LEU A 101 9.70 0.52 -12.43
N ALA A 102 9.38 0.34 -13.71
CA ALA A 102 8.09 0.78 -14.23
C ALA A 102 6.93 0.05 -13.52
N ILE A 103 7.11 -1.21 -13.13
CA ILE A 103 6.10 -1.97 -12.38
C ILE A 103 5.89 -1.36 -10.99
N THR A 104 6.95 -0.98 -10.28
CA THR A 104 6.84 -0.27 -9.00
C THR A 104 6.23 1.12 -9.14
N ALA A 105 6.52 1.84 -10.22
CA ALA A 105 5.86 3.10 -10.52
C ALA A 105 4.35 2.91 -10.72
N ILE A 106 3.93 1.89 -11.48
CA ILE A 106 2.51 1.55 -11.70
C ILE A 106 1.82 1.19 -10.38
N VAL A 107 2.46 0.36 -9.55
CA VAL A 107 1.92 -0.01 -8.23
C VAL A 107 1.80 1.23 -7.32
N GLY A 108 2.83 2.08 -7.26
CA GLY A 108 2.83 3.32 -6.48
C GLY A 108 1.75 4.32 -6.93
N ALA A 109 1.58 4.48 -8.25
CA ALA A 109 0.52 5.30 -8.83
C ALA A 109 -0.87 4.72 -8.51
N SER A 110 -1.02 3.39 -8.61
CA SER A 110 -2.27 2.70 -8.28
C SER A 110 -2.66 2.88 -6.80
N LEU A 111 -1.69 2.80 -5.89
CA LEU A 111 -1.89 3.04 -4.45
C LEU A 111 -2.33 4.49 -4.17
N THR A 112 -1.68 5.44 -4.84
CA THR A 112 -1.97 6.87 -4.70
C THR A 112 -3.37 7.21 -5.25
N GLN A 113 -3.70 6.71 -6.45
CA GLN A 113 -5.01 6.90 -7.06
C GLN A 113 -6.11 6.30 -6.18
N SER A 114 -5.90 5.10 -5.65
CA SER A 114 -6.86 4.40 -4.77
C SER A 114 -7.17 5.17 -3.48
N ALA A 115 -6.24 6.03 -3.03
CA ALA A 115 -6.45 6.83 -1.84
C ALA A 115 -7.26 8.11 -2.11
N PHE A 116 -7.15 8.69 -3.32
CA PHE A 116 -7.90 9.89 -3.72
C PHE A 116 -9.29 9.59 -4.26
N THR A 117 -9.42 8.57 -5.11
CA THR A 117 -10.70 8.29 -5.79
C THR A 117 -11.66 7.49 -4.91
N GLY A 118 -11.17 6.85 -3.84
CA GLY A 118 -11.94 5.84 -3.11
C GLY A 118 -12.35 4.62 -3.97
N TRP A 119 -11.94 4.60 -5.25
CA TRP A 119 -12.28 3.63 -6.27
C TRP A 119 -11.00 2.86 -6.59
N CYS A 120 -10.83 1.72 -5.94
CA CYS A 120 -9.71 0.83 -6.22
C CYS A 120 -10.16 -0.12 -7.36
N PRO A 121 -9.46 -0.21 -8.50
CA PRO A 121 -9.79 -1.21 -9.53
C PRO A 121 -9.76 -2.65 -8.98
N ALA A 122 -9.00 -2.88 -7.89
CA ALA A 122 -9.01 -4.12 -7.12
C ALA A 122 -10.39 -4.44 -6.48
N MET A 123 -11.22 -3.44 -6.14
CA MET A 123 -12.60 -3.66 -5.66
C MET A 123 -13.50 -4.18 -6.79
N MET A 124 -13.25 -3.76 -8.03
CA MET A 124 -13.98 -4.26 -9.20
C MET A 124 -13.58 -5.72 -9.51
N VAL A 125 -12.30 -6.05 -9.38
CA VAL A 125 -11.78 -7.43 -9.54
C VAL A 125 -12.23 -8.33 -8.39
N ALA A 126 -12.26 -7.85 -7.15
CA ALA A 126 -12.81 -8.60 -6.01
C ALA A 126 -14.31 -8.88 -6.16
N SER A 127 -15.06 -7.94 -6.75
CA SER A 127 -16.48 -8.13 -7.08
C SER A 127 -16.68 -9.20 -8.18
N MET A 128 -15.72 -9.36 -9.10
CA MET A 128 -15.72 -10.43 -10.11
C MET A 128 -15.36 -11.79 -9.51
N LEU A 129 -14.55 -11.82 -8.44
CA LEU A 129 -14.16 -13.03 -7.69
C LEU A 129 -15.21 -13.50 -6.66
N GLY A 130 -16.41 -12.92 -6.67
CA GLY A 130 -17.53 -13.40 -5.84
C GLY A 130 -17.41 -13.10 -4.34
N PHE A 131 -16.44 -12.28 -3.92
CA PHE A 131 -16.38 -11.83 -2.53
C PHE A 131 -17.52 -10.84 -2.27
N LYS A 132 -18.41 -11.17 -1.33
CA LYS A 132 -19.52 -10.32 -0.89
C LYS A 132 -18.94 -8.98 -0.40
N LYS A 133 -19.45 -7.87 -0.93
CA LYS A 133 -19.11 -6.51 -0.51
C LYS A 133 -19.41 -6.40 1.00
N THR A 134 -18.40 -6.08 1.81
CA THR A 134 -18.62 -5.71 3.21
C THR A 134 -19.44 -4.41 3.19
N GLU A 135 -20.69 -4.51 3.61
CA GLU A 135 -21.61 -3.38 3.71
C GLU A 135 -21.00 -2.36 4.70
N PRO A 136 -20.89 -1.07 4.35
CA PRO A 136 -20.42 -0.07 5.29
C PRO A 136 -21.42 -0.03 6.45
N LEU A 137 -20.96 -0.31 7.67
CA LEU A 137 -21.79 -0.16 8.86
C LEU A 137 -22.26 1.28 8.92
N SER A 138 -23.57 1.44 8.68
CA SER A 138 -24.32 2.65 8.95
C SER A 138 -24.03 3.09 10.38
N GLU A 139 -23.52 4.31 10.50
CA GLU A 139 -24.01 5.33 11.43
C GLU A 139 -24.99 4.80 12.49
N THR A 140 -24.46 4.12 13.52
CA THR A 140 -25.18 3.79 14.74
C THR A 140 -24.16 3.75 15.87
N SER A 141 -23.76 4.93 16.32
CA SER A 141 -23.65 5.26 17.75
C SER A 141 -23.11 6.68 17.95
N ARG A 142 -24.08 7.60 18.01
CA ARG A 142 -24.04 9.00 18.50
C ARG A 142 -23.44 10.08 17.63
#